data_AF-A0A9E2I8D6-F1
#
_entry.id   AF-A0A9E2I8D6-F1
#
_cell.length_a   1.000
_cell.length_b   1.000
_cell.length_c   1.000
_cell.angle_alpha   90.00
_cell.angle_beta   90.00
_cell.angle_gamma   90.00
#
_symmetry.space_group_name_H-M   'P 1'
#
loop_
_entity.id
_entity.type
_entity.pdbx_description
1 polymer ?
#
loop_
_entity_poly.entity_id
_entity_poly.type
_entity_poly.pdbx_seq_one_letter_code
_entity_poly.pdbx_strand_id
1 'polypeptide(L)'
;MITFLSLFLRMYRRIVVMSVSVFIVLCTVSFVSAFGISPTPVFESNAVNDVRIARTINIVRSNNDDAVLIKIYKSGDSARYIDLPVDEFIAPAGQILTPYTFYIAPSAAANGRHTALLLFEKQGAVDELGAIINGARGLEAIGLSVGFEISDRQVLGLKVADSVFEPLELGMPLSISYLLQNTGNVDTKLDKIQIDVVDITDENHTYSRTVLKQDLEFISPGASERRFFMLDEKMPMGRYKATISYFFNQERIFSDHRTIEVLAPGTLGQSMDIISLNVPEGPVHVGTVADIISVIKNTGKVGFASRMYVDIYKDGERLDTLRAKDVFLLKDQQTEFRSDFMFNQGAGVYRLEIYFTYGAQKTAVSEFSIQVINSHSSFSLLTWFKSNIIITNMPLCIFLIILLMLMTICCFLKNRKQKKEKEYQQQMPPVAYAVPQGVPQQQQEYVAPVVPQQMPVQAQQGSQTMYPPVFVPQQQQQQQQQQGVTSMQSMMPPEVPIMTPPQMPQVQPTPPQQYKSGNPASFVSEEKDDWTDNGTY
;
A
#
# COMPACT_ATOMS: atom_id res chain seq x y z
N MET A 1 27.86 66.65 -22.94
CA MET A 1 28.32 65.25 -22.80
C MET A 1 28.23 64.74 -21.36
N ILE A 2 28.75 65.46 -20.35
CA ILE A 2 28.72 65.04 -18.93
C ILE A 2 27.29 64.88 -18.36
N THR A 3 26.37 65.77 -18.73
CA THR A 3 24.95 65.70 -18.33
C THR A 3 24.21 64.52 -18.95
N PHE A 4 24.57 64.12 -20.16
CA PHE A 4 23.96 62.97 -20.85
C PHE A 4 24.43 61.65 -20.23
N LEU A 5 25.72 61.55 -19.90
CA LEU A 5 26.30 60.39 -19.24
C LEU A 5 25.73 60.22 -17.81
N SER A 6 25.54 61.32 -17.07
CA SER A 6 24.95 61.25 -15.73
C SER A 6 23.47 60.86 -15.74
N LEU A 7 22.71 61.27 -16.77
CA LEU A 7 21.32 60.85 -16.96
C LEU A 7 21.26 59.35 -17.32
N PHE A 8 22.14 58.89 -18.21
CA PHE A 8 22.22 57.50 -18.62
C PHE A 8 22.59 56.56 -17.45
N LEU A 9 23.57 56.95 -16.63
CA LEU A 9 23.95 56.21 -15.41
C LEU A 9 22.81 56.15 -14.38
N ARG A 10 22.04 57.23 -14.21
CA ARG A 10 20.85 57.25 -13.33
C ARG A 10 19.73 56.34 -13.86
N MET A 11 19.53 56.30 -15.18
CA MET A 11 18.53 55.45 -15.81
C MET A 11 18.93 53.96 -15.73
N TYR A 12 20.18 53.64 -16.05
CA TYR A 12 20.72 52.28 -15.94
C TYR A 12 20.63 51.74 -14.50
N ARG A 13 20.99 52.55 -13.49
CA ARG A 13 20.86 52.17 -12.07
C ARG A 13 19.41 51.83 -11.70
N ARG A 14 18.43 52.57 -12.20
CA ARG A 14 17.00 52.30 -11.94
C ARG A 14 16.53 51.01 -12.60
N ILE A 15 16.97 50.72 -13.83
CA ILE A 15 16.64 49.48 -14.54
C ILE A 15 17.25 48.27 -13.82
N VAL A 16 18.50 48.35 -13.38
CA VAL A 16 19.16 47.26 -12.63
C VAL A 16 18.46 47.02 -11.30
N VAL A 17 18.13 48.08 -10.55
CA VAL A 17 17.40 47.93 -9.28
C VAL A 17 16.01 47.32 -9.51
N MET A 18 15.26 47.78 -10.52
CA MET A 18 13.96 47.19 -10.88
C MET A 18 14.08 45.72 -11.29
N SER A 19 15.08 45.38 -12.11
CA SER A 19 15.31 43.99 -12.56
C SER A 19 15.68 43.08 -11.40
N VAL A 20 16.54 43.54 -10.49
CA VAL A 20 16.92 42.79 -9.28
C VAL A 20 15.74 42.65 -8.33
N SER A 21 14.92 43.69 -8.12
CA SER A 21 13.71 43.60 -7.30
C SER A 21 12.69 42.61 -7.88
N VAL A 22 12.45 42.63 -9.20
CA VAL A 22 11.57 41.67 -9.87
C VAL A 22 12.13 40.25 -9.78
N PHE A 23 13.45 40.07 -9.95
CA PHE A 23 14.10 38.77 -9.80
C PHE A 23 14.01 38.22 -8.38
N ILE A 24 14.21 39.07 -7.35
CA ILE A 24 14.05 38.66 -5.95
C ILE A 24 12.60 38.23 -5.68
N VAL A 25 11.60 38.99 -6.16
CA VAL A 25 10.18 38.63 -5.99
C VAL A 25 9.86 37.31 -6.71
N LEU A 26 10.38 37.09 -7.91
CA LEU A 26 10.20 35.83 -8.66
C LEU A 26 10.91 34.64 -8.01
N CYS A 27 12.06 34.83 -7.36
CA CYS A 27 12.77 33.78 -6.64
C CYS A 27 12.14 33.45 -5.26
N THR A 28 11.23 34.28 -4.77
CA THR A 28 10.51 34.05 -3.49
C THR A 28 9.18 33.31 -3.64
N VAL A 29 8.85 32.77 -4.83
CA VAL A 29 7.71 31.85 -4.95
C VAL A 29 8.07 30.53 -4.27
N SER A 30 7.88 30.47 -2.96
CA SER A 30 7.93 29.22 -2.22
C SER A 30 6.89 28.29 -2.82
N PHE A 31 7.30 27.07 -3.20
CA PHE A 31 6.36 26.03 -3.59
C PHE A 31 5.43 25.78 -2.41
N VAL A 32 4.20 26.28 -2.51
CA VAL A 32 3.17 26.03 -1.50
C VAL A 32 2.88 24.54 -1.53
N SER A 33 3.16 23.86 -0.42
CA SER A 33 2.71 22.50 -0.21
C SER A 33 1.19 22.52 -0.10
N ALA A 34 0.50 21.93 -1.08
CA ALA A 34 -0.93 21.72 -1.01
C ALA A 34 -1.24 20.39 -0.34
N PHE A 35 -2.25 20.41 0.52
CA PHE A 35 -2.77 19.28 1.29
C PHE A 35 -4.26 19.13 1.00
N GLY A 36 -4.69 17.94 0.60
CA GLY A 36 -6.05 17.68 0.10
C GLY A 36 -6.62 16.35 0.60
N ILE A 37 -7.94 16.17 0.42
CA ILE A 37 -8.67 14.93 0.74
C ILE A 37 -9.54 14.55 -0.45
N SER A 38 -9.55 13.28 -0.81
CA SER A 38 -10.43 12.72 -1.84
C SER A 38 -10.94 11.32 -1.45
N PRO A 39 -12.24 11.00 -1.59
CA PRO A 39 -13.31 11.87 -2.08
C PRO A 39 -13.81 12.87 -1.02
N THR A 40 -14.38 14.00 -1.47
CA THR A 40 -15.10 14.97 -0.63
C THR A 40 -16.38 15.44 -1.36
N PRO A 41 -17.56 15.55 -0.68
CA PRO A 41 -17.85 15.11 0.69
C PRO A 41 -18.04 13.59 0.80
N VAL A 42 -18.00 13.06 2.02
CA VAL A 42 -18.39 11.66 2.31
C VAL A 42 -19.81 11.68 2.86
N PHE A 43 -20.72 10.97 2.18
CA PHE A 43 -22.10 10.80 2.64
C PHE A 43 -22.47 9.32 2.68
N GLU A 44 -23.06 8.87 3.79
CA GLU A 44 -23.60 7.52 3.93
C GLU A 44 -25.12 7.54 4.11
N SER A 45 -25.82 6.70 3.36
CA SER A 45 -27.27 6.54 3.49
C SER A 45 -27.60 5.28 4.29
N ASN A 46 -28.63 5.36 5.13
CA ASN A 46 -29.16 4.21 5.87
C ASN A 46 -28.16 3.55 6.83
N ALA A 47 -27.34 4.31 7.56
CA ALA A 47 -26.57 3.74 8.67
C ALA A 47 -27.53 3.15 9.72
N VAL A 48 -27.15 2.03 10.34
CA VAL A 48 -27.94 1.37 11.40
C VAL A 48 -27.15 1.43 12.69
N ASN A 49 -27.84 1.62 13.82
CA ASN A 49 -27.21 1.53 15.13
C ASN A 49 -26.47 0.20 15.31
N ASP A 50 -25.32 0.28 15.97
CA ASP A 50 -24.44 -0.83 16.32
C ASP A 50 -23.82 -1.58 15.13
N VAL A 51 -23.90 -1.00 13.93
CA VAL A 51 -23.19 -1.44 12.73
C VAL A 51 -22.04 -0.49 12.43
N ARG A 52 -20.84 -1.04 12.21
CA ARG A 52 -19.65 -0.27 11.81
C ARG A 52 -19.54 -0.25 10.29
N ILE A 53 -19.54 0.95 9.71
CA ILE A 53 -19.42 1.15 8.27
C ILE A 53 -18.04 1.73 7.97
N ALA A 54 -17.23 1.01 7.21
CA ALA A 54 -15.90 1.45 6.84
C ALA A 54 -15.94 2.50 5.71
N ARG A 55 -15.13 3.55 5.83
CA ARG A 55 -14.93 4.56 4.78
C ARG A 55 -13.46 4.89 4.64
N THR A 56 -12.94 4.70 3.43
CA THR A 56 -11.57 5.05 3.06
C THR A 56 -11.56 6.34 2.25
N ILE A 57 -10.74 7.27 2.69
CA ILE A 57 -10.38 8.49 1.97
C ILE A 57 -8.89 8.43 1.64
N ASN A 58 -8.45 9.21 0.67
CA ASN A 58 -7.05 9.43 0.35
C ASN A 58 -6.67 10.84 0.77
N ILE A 59 -5.62 10.94 1.58
CA ILE A 59 -4.93 12.19 1.79
C ILE A 59 -4.01 12.43 0.59
N VAL A 60 -4.16 13.58 -0.03
CA VAL A 60 -3.44 13.98 -1.24
C VAL A 60 -2.43 15.06 -0.89
N ARG A 61 -1.17 14.88 -1.30
CA ARG A 61 -0.10 15.86 -1.06
C ARG A 61 0.53 16.29 -2.39
N SER A 62 0.75 17.59 -2.58
CA SER A 62 1.48 18.07 -3.77
C SER A 62 3.00 17.97 -3.63
N ASN A 63 3.50 17.96 -2.39
CA ASN A 63 4.89 17.66 -2.06
C ASN A 63 4.92 16.42 -1.15
N ASN A 64 5.67 15.42 -1.58
CA ASN A 64 5.84 14.14 -0.92
C ASN A 64 7.32 13.81 -0.67
N ASP A 65 8.23 14.78 -0.72
CA ASP A 65 9.67 14.56 -0.51
C ASP A 65 9.94 14.02 0.90
N ASP A 66 9.20 14.52 1.89
CA ASP A 66 9.31 14.13 3.29
C ASP A 66 8.13 13.27 3.76
N ALA A 67 8.40 12.41 4.74
CA ALA A 67 7.37 11.78 5.55
C ALA A 67 6.74 12.84 6.47
N VAL A 68 5.42 12.84 6.64
CA VAL A 68 4.73 13.85 7.47
C VAL A 68 3.79 13.21 8.47
N LEU A 69 3.76 13.75 9.69
CA LEU A 69 2.80 13.34 10.72
C LEU A 69 1.48 14.10 10.53
N ILE A 70 0.38 13.35 10.46
CA ILE A 70 -0.98 13.88 10.35
C ILE A 70 -1.73 13.50 11.61
N LYS A 71 -2.30 14.49 12.30
CA LYS A 71 -3.21 14.32 13.44
C LYS A 71 -4.64 14.55 13.01
N ILE A 72 -5.58 13.85 13.64
CA ILE A 72 -6.97 13.83 13.25
C ILE A 72 -7.83 14.19 14.45
N TYR A 73 -8.63 15.23 14.29
CA TYR A 73 -9.57 15.68 15.31
C TYR A 73 -10.99 15.49 14.84
N LYS A 74 -11.87 15.09 15.74
CA LYS A 74 -13.30 15.00 15.47
C LYS A 74 -14.02 16.19 16.10
N SER A 75 -14.97 16.78 15.39
CA SER A 75 -15.78 17.91 15.87
C SER A 75 -17.25 17.80 15.42
N GLY A 76 -18.14 18.43 16.18
CA GLY A 76 -19.60 18.41 15.98
C GLY A 76 -20.31 17.36 16.82
N ASP A 77 -21.63 17.52 17.01
CA ASP A 77 -22.43 16.69 17.91
C ASP A 77 -22.43 15.20 17.54
N SER A 78 -22.34 14.91 16.23
CA SER A 78 -22.34 13.54 15.70
C SER A 78 -20.94 12.93 15.59
N ALA A 79 -19.89 13.64 16.01
CA ALA A 79 -18.50 13.15 16.03
C ALA A 79 -18.31 11.91 16.91
N ARG A 80 -19.16 11.74 17.94
CA ARG A 80 -19.17 10.56 18.81
C ARG A 80 -19.49 9.26 18.07
N TYR A 81 -20.14 9.35 16.90
CA TYR A 81 -20.46 8.21 16.04
C TYR A 81 -19.37 7.91 15.01
N ILE A 82 -18.28 8.69 15.00
CA ILE A 82 -17.13 8.41 14.14
C ILE A 82 -16.04 7.75 14.99
N ASP A 83 -15.63 6.58 14.58
CA ASP A 83 -14.54 5.83 15.19
C ASP A 83 -13.29 5.90 14.31
N LEU A 84 -12.17 6.23 14.93
CA LEU A 84 -10.88 6.39 14.27
C LEU A 84 -9.98 5.24 14.74
N PRO A 85 -9.47 4.39 13.85
CA PRO A 85 -8.57 3.31 14.27
C PRO A 85 -7.29 3.85 14.90
N VAL A 86 -6.81 5.00 14.41
CA VAL A 86 -5.72 5.80 14.96
C VAL A 86 -6.08 7.28 14.79
N ASP A 87 -5.73 8.10 15.77
CA ASP A 87 -5.91 9.56 15.76
C ASP A 87 -4.71 10.30 15.16
N GLU A 88 -3.60 9.60 14.93
CA GLU A 88 -2.44 10.11 14.19
C GLU A 88 -1.80 9.02 13.32
N PHE A 89 -1.22 9.43 12.20
CA PHE A 89 -0.47 8.53 11.32
C PHE A 89 0.58 9.28 10.50
N ILE A 90 1.56 8.53 9.98
CA ILE A 90 2.62 9.06 9.13
C ILE A 90 2.25 8.80 7.67
N ALA A 91 2.19 9.85 6.85
CA ALA A 91 2.14 9.74 5.40
C ALA A 91 3.58 9.61 4.86
N PRO A 92 3.97 8.45 4.29
CA PRO A 92 5.37 8.17 3.94
C PRO A 92 5.94 9.08 2.86
N ALA A 93 7.25 9.34 2.87
CA ALA A 93 7.94 10.00 1.76
C ALA A 93 7.71 9.24 0.43
N GLY A 94 7.71 9.97 -0.68
CA GLY A 94 7.45 9.47 -2.03
C GLY A 94 5.98 9.17 -2.36
N GLN A 95 5.06 9.20 -1.39
CA GLN A 95 3.64 8.88 -1.64
C GLN A 95 2.75 10.12 -1.84
N ILE A 96 2.15 10.25 -3.01
CA ILE A 96 1.20 11.34 -3.31
C ILE A 96 -0.15 11.09 -2.64
N LEU A 97 -0.60 9.83 -2.61
CA LEU A 97 -1.86 9.39 -2.04
C LEU A 97 -1.58 8.49 -0.84
N THR A 98 -2.13 8.84 0.32
CA THR A 98 -2.09 7.99 1.50
C THR A 98 -3.51 7.65 1.93
N PRO A 99 -3.94 6.38 1.81
CA PRO A 99 -5.28 5.98 2.22
C PRO A 99 -5.42 6.03 3.74
N TYR A 100 -6.56 6.49 4.22
CA TYR A 100 -6.96 6.50 5.62
C TYR A 100 -8.39 5.99 5.75
N THR A 101 -8.60 4.99 6.60
CA THR A 101 -9.92 4.39 6.85
C THR A 101 -10.43 4.81 8.21
N PHE A 102 -11.65 5.32 8.26
CA PHE A 102 -12.42 5.55 9.50
C PHE A 102 -13.74 4.77 9.46
N TYR A 103 -14.44 4.72 10.59
CA TYR A 103 -15.69 4.00 10.71
C TYR A 103 -16.82 4.94 11.15
N ILE A 104 -17.98 4.81 10.51
CA ILE A 104 -19.24 5.37 11.00
C ILE A 104 -19.88 4.26 11.84
N ALA A 105 -19.96 4.48 13.15
CA ALA A 105 -20.37 3.52 14.16
C ALA A 105 -21.39 4.16 15.11
N PRO A 106 -22.62 4.43 14.65
CA PRO A 106 -23.64 5.01 15.50
C PRO A 106 -24.05 4.01 16.58
N SER A 107 -24.23 4.48 17.81
CA SER A 107 -24.78 3.69 18.90
C SER A 107 -25.76 4.53 19.69
N ALA A 108 -26.95 3.98 19.95
CA ALA A 108 -28.09 4.67 20.54
C ALA A 108 -28.37 6.05 19.90
N ALA A 109 -28.17 6.16 18.59
CA ALA A 109 -28.39 7.38 17.85
C ALA A 109 -29.84 7.47 17.37
N ALA A 110 -30.40 8.68 17.39
CA ALA A 110 -31.74 8.93 16.86
C ALA A 110 -31.75 8.73 15.34
N ASN A 111 -32.87 8.29 14.79
CA ASN A 111 -33.05 8.22 13.34
C ASN A 111 -33.03 9.65 12.75
N GLY A 112 -32.44 9.80 11.56
CA GLY A 112 -32.33 11.08 10.86
C GLY A 112 -30.94 11.38 10.36
N ARG A 113 -30.73 12.62 9.89
CA ARG A 113 -29.45 13.05 9.33
C ARG A 113 -28.51 13.58 10.40
N HIS A 114 -27.26 13.16 10.29
CA HIS A 114 -26.16 13.51 11.17
C HIS A 114 -24.98 14.01 10.34
N THR A 115 -24.22 14.93 10.92
CA THR A 115 -23.00 15.47 10.32
C THR A 115 -21.91 15.53 11.36
N ALA A 116 -20.75 14.99 11.03
CA ALA A 116 -19.51 15.13 11.78
C ALA A 116 -18.46 15.84 10.92
N LEU A 117 -17.49 16.49 11.57
CA LEU A 117 -16.34 17.09 10.92
C LEU A 117 -15.07 16.37 11.40
N LEU A 118 -14.27 15.88 10.45
CA LEU A 118 -12.93 15.38 10.69
C LEU A 118 -11.92 16.43 10.23
N LEU A 119 -11.03 16.88 11.11
CA LEU A 119 -9.96 17.83 10.80
C LEU A 119 -8.63 17.09 10.74
N PHE A 120 -8.00 17.09 9.58
CA PHE A 120 -6.69 16.50 9.36
C PHE A 120 -5.64 17.61 9.41
N GLU A 121 -4.82 17.62 10.45
CA GLU A 121 -3.78 18.62 10.71
C GLU A 121 -2.39 18.02 10.46
N LYS A 122 -1.65 18.63 9.53
CA LYS A 122 -0.26 18.27 9.25
C LYS A 122 0.65 18.95 10.27
N GLN A 123 1.36 18.16 11.08
CA GLN A 123 2.24 18.65 12.16
C GLN A 123 3.65 19.02 11.68
N GLY A 124 4.11 18.48 10.55
CA GLY A 124 5.44 18.73 9.97
C GLY A 124 6.11 17.46 9.44
N ALA A 125 7.32 17.61 8.91
CA ALA A 125 8.16 16.50 8.48
C ALA A 125 8.70 15.71 9.67
N VAL A 126 8.73 14.38 9.54
CA VAL A 126 9.25 13.46 10.56
C VAL A 126 10.45 12.67 10.05
N ASP A 127 11.35 12.29 10.96
CA ASP A 127 12.46 11.38 10.66
C ASP A 127 12.01 9.91 10.68
N GLU A 128 12.96 9.01 10.43
CA GLU A 128 12.73 7.55 10.44
C GLU A 128 12.23 7.03 11.79
N LEU A 129 12.48 7.77 12.88
CA LEU A 129 12.02 7.47 14.23
C LEU A 129 10.68 8.14 14.56
N GLY A 130 10.08 8.85 13.60
CA GLY A 130 8.82 9.58 13.78
C GLY A 130 8.96 10.90 14.54
N ALA A 131 10.18 11.38 14.81
CA ALA A 131 10.41 12.65 15.48
C ALA A 131 10.33 13.82 14.49
N ILE A 132 9.70 14.91 14.92
CA ILE A 132 9.50 16.11 14.08
C ILE A 132 10.85 16.83 13.89
N ILE A 133 11.32 16.94 12.64
CA ILE A 133 12.67 17.44 12.33
C ILE A 133 12.71 18.98 12.23
N ASN A 134 11.61 19.62 11.79
CA ASN A 134 11.58 21.06 11.49
C ASN A 134 10.71 21.85 12.49
N GLY A 135 11.32 22.79 13.21
CA GLY A 135 10.67 23.58 14.27
C GLY A 135 9.73 24.70 13.80
N ALA A 136 9.70 25.03 12.51
CA ALA A 136 8.78 26.01 11.94
C ALA A 136 7.47 25.33 11.51
N ARG A 137 6.45 25.37 12.38
CA ARG A 137 5.14 24.76 12.15
C ARG A 137 4.27 25.63 11.25
N GLY A 138 4.24 25.34 9.95
CA GLY A 138 3.10 25.72 9.11
C GLY A 138 1.93 24.80 9.45
N LEU A 139 0.93 25.31 10.19
CA LEU A 139 -0.27 24.54 10.51
C LEU A 139 -1.17 24.49 9.27
N GLU A 140 -1.00 23.45 8.47
CA GLU A 140 -1.89 23.13 7.35
C GLU A 140 -2.94 22.14 7.86
N ALA A 141 -4.22 22.53 7.82
CA ALA A 141 -5.32 21.66 8.20
C ALA A 141 -6.42 21.68 7.15
N ILE A 142 -7.04 20.52 6.93
CA ILE A 142 -8.17 20.36 6.02
C ILE A 142 -9.32 19.63 6.72
N GLY A 143 -10.53 20.13 6.54
CA GLY A 143 -11.75 19.57 7.10
C GLY A 143 -12.47 18.66 6.11
N LEU A 144 -12.86 17.47 6.55
CA LEU A 144 -13.77 16.57 5.86
C LEU A 144 -15.11 16.55 6.58
N SER A 145 -16.16 16.99 5.90
CA SER A 145 -17.54 16.81 6.37
C SER A 145 -18.00 15.39 6.05
N VAL A 146 -18.37 14.65 7.09
CA VAL A 146 -18.93 13.30 7.02
C VAL A 146 -20.41 13.39 7.36
N GLY A 147 -21.27 13.28 6.36
CA GLY A 147 -22.71 13.19 6.54
C GLY A 147 -23.16 11.74 6.57
N PHE A 148 -24.13 11.41 7.42
CA PHE A 148 -24.75 10.09 7.42
C PHE A 148 -26.21 10.15 7.88
N GLU A 149 -27.05 9.28 7.33
CA GLU A 149 -28.46 9.18 7.71
C GLU A 149 -28.70 7.86 8.46
N ILE A 150 -29.18 7.95 9.70
CA ILE A 150 -29.48 6.81 10.55
C ILE A 150 -30.92 6.35 10.32
N SER A 151 -31.09 5.06 10.05
CA SER A 151 -32.37 4.43 9.76
C SER A 151 -32.54 3.14 10.55
N ASP A 152 -33.79 2.75 10.77
CA ASP A 152 -34.21 1.47 11.37
C ASP A 152 -34.41 0.36 10.32
N ARG A 153 -34.22 0.69 9.04
CA ARG A 153 -34.45 -0.24 7.93
C ARG A 153 -33.18 -1.02 7.61
N GLN A 154 -33.31 -2.33 7.53
CA GLN A 154 -32.26 -3.16 6.93
C GLN A 154 -32.32 -3.02 5.40
N VAL A 155 -31.21 -2.59 4.83
CA VAL A 155 -31.01 -2.42 3.39
C VAL A 155 -29.89 -3.35 2.97
N LEU A 156 -30.27 -4.40 2.25
CA LEU A 156 -29.36 -5.33 1.62
C LEU A 156 -28.85 -4.74 0.31
N GLY A 157 -27.54 -4.72 0.10
CA GLY A 157 -26.96 -4.16 -1.12
C GLY A 157 -25.60 -4.75 -1.43
N LEU A 158 -25.44 -5.30 -2.64
CA LEU A 158 -24.17 -5.77 -3.17
C LEU A 158 -23.95 -5.22 -4.56
N LYS A 159 -22.69 -4.92 -4.86
CA LYS A 159 -22.22 -4.57 -6.18
C LYS A 159 -20.93 -5.33 -6.47
N VAL A 160 -20.86 -5.96 -7.65
CA VAL A 160 -19.60 -6.44 -8.20
C VAL A 160 -19.09 -5.36 -9.15
N ALA A 161 -17.97 -4.73 -8.78
CA ALA A 161 -17.43 -3.60 -9.53
C ALA A 161 -16.55 -4.04 -10.71
N ASP A 162 -15.89 -5.19 -10.57
CA ASP A 162 -14.92 -5.71 -11.54
C ASP A 162 -14.78 -7.22 -11.39
N SER A 163 -14.42 -7.89 -12.48
CA SER A 163 -14.10 -9.31 -12.54
C SER A 163 -12.95 -9.52 -13.51
N VAL A 164 -11.92 -10.22 -13.07
CA VAL A 164 -10.67 -10.43 -13.81
C VAL A 164 -10.40 -11.92 -13.92
N PHE A 165 -10.22 -12.39 -15.15
CA PHE A 165 -9.73 -13.74 -15.43
C PHE A 165 -8.21 -13.68 -15.48
N GLU A 166 -7.55 -14.45 -14.62
CA GLU A 166 -6.10 -14.50 -14.63
C GLU A 166 -5.61 -15.26 -15.89
N PRO A 167 -4.47 -14.86 -16.46
CA PRO A 167 -3.80 -15.65 -17.48
C PRO A 167 -3.61 -17.11 -17.05
N LEU A 168 -3.65 -18.05 -17.99
CA LEU A 168 -3.68 -19.47 -17.66
C LEU A 168 -2.72 -20.29 -18.51
N GLU A 169 -2.01 -21.23 -17.89
CA GLU A 169 -1.22 -22.26 -18.57
C GLU A 169 -1.83 -23.64 -18.42
N LEU A 170 -1.45 -24.56 -19.30
CA LEU A 170 -1.86 -25.96 -19.24
C LEU A 170 -1.58 -26.58 -17.88
N GLY A 171 -2.61 -27.21 -17.31
CA GLY A 171 -2.52 -27.94 -16.04
C GLY A 171 -2.73 -27.10 -14.79
N MET A 172 -2.92 -25.78 -14.94
CA MET A 172 -3.29 -24.88 -13.87
C MET A 172 -4.82 -24.73 -13.75
N PRO A 173 -5.34 -24.44 -12.55
CA PRO A 173 -6.75 -24.09 -12.39
C PRO A 173 -7.04 -22.69 -12.92
N LEU A 174 -8.20 -22.48 -13.53
CA LEU A 174 -8.64 -21.13 -13.91
C LEU A 174 -8.92 -20.33 -12.64
N SER A 175 -8.19 -19.25 -12.42
CA SER A 175 -8.45 -18.33 -11.32
C SER A 175 -9.20 -17.08 -11.79
N ILE A 176 -10.20 -16.71 -11.01
CA ILE A 176 -11.01 -15.52 -11.26
C ILE A 176 -11.00 -14.68 -9.99
N SER A 177 -10.60 -13.42 -10.12
CA SER A 177 -10.69 -12.44 -9.03
C SER A 177 -11.80 -11.43 -9.31
N TYR A 178 -12.47 -10.95 -8.28
CA TYR A 178 -13.56 -9.99 -8.41
C TYR A 178 -13.60 -9.01 -7.25
N LEU A 179 -14.00 -7.78 -7.52
CA LEU A 179 -14.13 -6.72 -6.53
C LEU A 179 -15.58 -6.64 -6.06
N LEU A 180 -15.85 -7.15 -4.85
CA LEU A 180 -17.16 -7.13 -4.23
C LEU A 180 -17.28 -5.92 -3.29
N GLN A 181 -18.40 -5.21 -3.36
CA GLN A 181 -18.71 -4.05 -2.54
C GLN A 181 -20.05 -4.25 -1.84
N ASN A 182 -20.07 -4.08 -0.52
CA ASN A 182 -21.31 -4.01 0.25
C ASN A 182 -21.83 -2.57 0.26
N THR A 183 -22.89 -2.32 -0.51
CA THR A 183 -23.56 -1.01 -0.59
C THR A 183 -24.77 -0.92 0.33
N GLY A 184 -25.05 -1.98 1.10
CA GLY A 184 -26.08 -2.03 2.12
C GLY A 184 -25.55 -1.66 3.51
N ASN A 185 -26.41 -1.84 4.50
CA ASN A 185 -26.14 -1.54 5.91
C ASN A 185 -26.16 -2.79 6.82
N VAL A 186 -26.19 -3.98 6.24
CA VAL A 186 -26.10 -5.27 6.94
C VAL A 186 -25.00 -6.11 6.29
N ASP A 187 -24.30 -6.91 7.09
CA ASP A 187 -23.42 -7.96 6.57
C ASP A 187 -24.17 -8.82 5.57
N THR A 188 -23.61 -8.98 4.38
CA THR A 188 -24.30 -9.70 3.31
C THR A 188 -23.32 -10.49 2.45
N LYS A 189 -23.85 -11.38 1.61
CA LYS A 189 -23.07 -12.17 0.66
C LYS A 189 -23.88 -12.53 -0.56
N LEU A 190 -23.18 -12.89 -1.63
CA LEU A 190 -23.79 -13.38 -2.87
C LEU A 190 -24.58 -14.67 -2.63
N ASP A 191 -25.62 -14.89 -3.43
CA ASP A 191 -26.39 -16.13 -3.40
C ASP A 191 -25.71 -17.25 -4.18
N LYS A 192 -25.11 -16.91 -5.31
CA LYS A 192 -24.27 -17.83 -6.08
C LYS A 192 -23.40 -17.08 -7.09
N ILE A 193 -22.35 -17.77 -7.53
CA ILE A 193 -21.54 -17.40 -8.68
C ILE A 193 -21.65 -18.55 -9.68
N GLN A 194 -22.01 -18.24 -10.92
CA GLN A 194 -22.07 -19.21 -12.01
C GLN A 194 -20.99 -18.89 -13.03
N ILE A 195 -20.18 -19.90 -13.35
CA ILE A 195 -19.12 -19.81 -14.36
C ILE A 195 -19.42 -20.86 -15.42
N ASP A 196 -19.42 -20.43 -16.68
CA ASP A 196 -19.57 -21.28 -17.85
C ASP A 196 -18.43 -20.97 -18.82
N VAL A 197 -17.62 -21.96 -19.16
CA VAL A 197 -16.47 -21.84 -20.05
C VAL A 197 -16.66 -22.79 -21.22
N VAL A 198 -16.76 -22.25 -22.44
CA VAL A 198 -17.04 -23.02 -23.65
C VAL A 198 -15.82 -22.98 -24.57
N ASP A 199 -15.38 -24.14 -25.06
CA ASP A 199 -14.33 -24.22 -26.07
C ASP A 199 -14.80 -23.57 -27.37
N ILE A 200 -13.99 -22.67 -27.95
CA ILE A 200 -14.34 -21.98 -29.20
C ILE A 200 -14.31 -22.94 -30.39
N THR A 201 -13.53 -24.02 -30.30
CA THR A 201 -13.36 -25.02 -31.37
C THR A 201 -14.40 -26.13 -31.31
N ASP A 202 -14.96 -26.41 -30.13
CA ASP A 202 -16.03 -27.39 -29.91
C ASP A 202 -17.04 -26.86 -28.88
N GLU A 203 -18.15 -26.29 -29.36
CA GLU A 203 -19.19 -25.70 -28.50
C GLU A 203 -19.86 -26.72 -27.56
N ASN A 204 -19.72 -28.02 -27.81
CA ASN A 204 -20.24 -29.06 -26.91
C ASN A 204 -19.34 -29.27 -25.69
N HIS A 205 -18.09 -28.79 -25.72
CA HIS A 205 -17.18 -28.89 -24.60
C HIS A 205 -17.35 -27.67 -23.71
N THR A 206 -18.16 -27.85 -22.66
CA THR A 206 -18.44 -26.81 -21.66
C THR A 206 -17.96 -27.25 -20.28
N TYR A 207 -17.23 -26.35 -19.62
CA TYR A 207 -16.89 -26.45 -18.21
C TYR A 207 -17.77 -25.50 -17.42
N SER A 208 -18.59 -26.03 -16.53
CA SER A 208 -19.49 -25.22 -15.70
C SER A 208 -19.23 -25.47 -14.22
N ARG A 209 -19.20 -24.39 -13.43
CA ARG A 209 -19.16 -24.46 -11.96
C ARG A 209 -20.14 -23.47 -11.38
N THR A 210 -20.85 -23.91 -10.35
CA THR A 210 -21.65 -23.02 -9.51
C THR A 210 -21.06 -23.02 -8.11
N VAL A 211 -20.69 -21.85 -7.61
CA VAL A 211 -20.32 -21.64 -6.21
C VAL A 211 -21.57 -21.21 -5.46
N LEU A 212 -21.97 -21.98 -4.44
CA LEU A 212 -23.20 -21.76 -3.70
C LEU A 212 -23.00 -20.78 -2.53
N LYS A 213 -24.09 -20.16 -2.07
CA LYS A 213 -24.11 -19.22 -0.94
C LYS A 213 -23.33 -19.68 0.29
N GLN A 214 -23.34 -20.98 0.60
CA GLN A 214 -22.70 -21.55 1.79
C GLN A 214 -21.16 -21.47 1.72
N ASP A 215 -20.59 -21.50 0.51
CA ASP A 215 -19.14 -21.44 0.26
C ASP A 215 -18.64 -19.99 0.09
N LEU A 216 -19.56 -19.03 0.21
CA LEU A 216 -19.28 -17.61 0.06
C LEU A 216 -19.29 -16.93 1.44
N GLU A 217 -18.33 -16.05 1.66
CA GLU A 217 -18.15 -15.32 2.92
C GLU A 217 -19.01 -14.07 2.98
N PHE A 218 -19.33 -13.59 4.18
CA PHE A 218 -19.98 -12.29 4.38
C PHE A 218 -19.01 -11.14 4.09
N ILE A 219 -19.51 -10.02 3.58
CA ILE A 219 -18.78 -8.76 3.45
C ILE A 219 -19.48 -7.71 4.31
N SER A 220 -18.71 -6.96 5.10
CA SER A 220 -19.27 -5.98 6.03
C SER A 220 -19.74 -4.70 5.33
N PRO A 221 -20.70 -3.96 5.91
CA PRO A 221 -21.22 -2.71 5.35
C PRO A 221 -20.14 -1.70 4.97
N GLY A 222 -20.23 -1.19 3.75
CA GLY A 222 -19.26 -0.24 3.21
C GLY A 222 -17.89 -0.83 2.84
N ALA A 223 -17.64 -2.11 3.12
CA ALA A 223 -16.40 -2.76 2.74
C ALA A 223 -16.35 -3.01 1.23
N SER A 224 -15.13 -2.95 0.68
CA SER A 224 -14.80 -3.28 -0.68
C SER A 224 -13.65 -4.26 -0.66
N GLU A 225 -13.90 -5.51 -1.04
CA GLU A 225 -12.94 -6.61 -0.94
C GLU A 225 -12.71 -7.25 -2.31
N ARG A 226 -11.43 -7.45 -2.67
CA ARG A 226 -11.08 -8.30 -3.81
C ARG A 226 -11.06 -9.74 -3.33
N ARG A 227 -11.95 -10.55 -3.88
CA ARG A 227 -12.06 -11.98 -3.61
C ARG A 227 -11.64 -12.77 -4.83
N PHE A 228 -11.36 -14.04 -4.63
CA PHE A 228 -11.03 -14.94 -5.72
C PHE A 228 -11.62 -16.30 -5.47
N PHE A 229 -11.77 -17.06 -6.55
CA PHE A 229 -11.98 -18.50 -6.47
C PHE A 229 -11.27 -19.15 -7.66
N MET A 230 -11.17 -20.47 -7.60
CA MET A 230 -10.52 -21.28 -8.62
C MET A 230 -11.51 -22.29 -9.18
N LEU A 231 -11.41 -22.56 -10.47
CA LEU A 231 -12.03 -23.72 -11.09
C LEU A 231 -10.99 -24.85 -11.06
N ASP A 232 -11.27 -25.91 -10.32
CA ASP A 232 -10.32 -27.01 -10.11
C ASP A 232 -10.05 -27.82 -11.40
N GLU A 233 -10.98 -27.73 -12.34
CA GLU A 233 -10.89 -28.37 -13.65
C GLU A 233 -9.73 -27.79 -14.47
N LYS A 234 -8.86 -28.68 -14.94
CA LYS A 234 -7.68 -28.32 -15.72
C LYS A 234 -8.03 -28.33 -17.19
N MET A 235 -8.10 -27.14 -17.78
CA MET A 235 -8.45 -27.00 -19.19
C MET A 235 -7.27 -27.37 -20.10
N PRO A 236 -7.51 -28.08 -21.21
CA PRO A 236 -6.52 -28.28 -22.27
C PRO A 236 -6.04 -26.97 -22.90
N MET A 237 -4.92 -27.02 -23.61
CA MET A 237 -4.49 -25.88 -24.44
C MET A 237 -5.56 -25.53 -25.47
N GLY A 238 -5.88 -24.24 -25.60
CA GLY A 238 -6.96 -23.79 -26.47
C GLY A 238 -7.46 -22.40 -26.14
N ARG A 239 -8.49 -21.95 -26.86
CA ARG A 239 -9.17 -20.68 -26.63
C ARG A 239 -10.61 -20.93 -26.23
N TYR A 240 -11.06 -20.25 -25.20
CA TYR A 240 -12.38 -20.48 -24.60
C TYR A 240 -13.14 -19.17 -24.43
N LYS A 241 -14.47 -19.23 -24.53
CA LYS A 241 -15.38 -18.16 -24.12
C LYS A 241 -15.82 -18.44 -22.68
N ALA A 242 -15.37 -17.61 -21.75
CA ALA A 242 -15.76 -17.69 -20.36
C ALA A 242 -16.84 -16.64 -20.07
N THR A 243 -17.93 -17.09 -19.44
CA THR A 243 -18.99 -16.24 -18.90
C THR A 243 -19.06 -16.44 -17.40
N ILE A 244 -19.06 -15.33 -16.67
CA ILE A 244 -19.28 -15.33 -15.22
C ILE A 244 -20.50 -14.49 -14.89
N SER A 245 -21.33 -15.00 -13.99
CA SER A 245 -22.54 -14.34 -13.51
C SER A 245 -22.62 -14.38 -11.99
N TYR A 246 -22.90 -13.23 -11.39
CA TYR A 246 -23.02 -13.07 -9.95
C TYR A 246 -24.46 -12.79 -9.58
N PHE A 247 -24.97 -13.53 -8.59
CA PHE A 247 -26.37 -13.46 -8.18
C PHE A 247 -26.53 -12.98 -6.74
N PHE A 248 -27.50 -12.12 -6.52
CA PHE A 248 -27.88 -11.59 -5.21
C PHE A 248 -29.39 -11.33 -5.17
N ASN A 249 -30.04 -11.75 -4.09
CA ASN A 249 -31.50 -11.82 -3.98
C ASN A 249 -32.15 -12.53 -5.17
N GLN A 250 -31.55 -13.64 -5.61
CA GLN A 250 -31.95 -14.44 -6.78
C GLN A 250 -31.87 -13.72 -8.14
N GLU A 251 -31.44 -12.46 -8.16
CA GLU A 251 -31.27 -11.65 -9.36
C GLU A 251 -29.80 -11.60 -9.78
N ARG A 252 -29.54 -11.52 -11.08
CA ARG A 252 -28.18 -11.37 -11.60
C ARG A 252 -27.76 -9.91 -11.52
N ILE A 253 -26.86 -9.58 -10.60
CA ILE A 253 -26.39 -8.20 -10.37
C ILE A 253 -25.22 -7.80 -11.27
N PHE A 254 -24.47 -8.77 -11.79
CA PHE A 254 -23.33 -8.52 -12.67
C PHE A 254 -23.05 -9.75 -13.55
N SER A 255 -22.53 -9.50 -14.75
CA SER A 255 -22.02 -10.55 -15.63
C SER A 255 -20.87 -10.01 -16.48
N ASP A 256 -19.82 -10.81 -16.63
CA ASP A 256 -18.71 -10.53 -17.54
C ASP A 256 -18.51 -11.70 -18.51
N HIS A 257 -18.05 -11.39 -19.72
CA HIS A 257 -17.77 -12.36 -20.77
C HIS A 257 -16.40 -12.05 -21.38
N ARG A 258 -15.51 -13.04 -21.38
CA ARG A 258 -14.13 -12.88 -21.86
C ARG A 258 -13.71 -14.06 -22.71
N THR A 259 -12.82 -13.80 -23.66
CA THR A 259 -12.05 -14.88 -24.28
C THR A 259 -10.81 -15.12 -23.44
N ILE A 260 -10.62 -16.36 -23.00
CA ILE A 260 -9.42 -16.79 -22.29
C ILE A 260 -8.63 -17.74 -23.20
N GLU A 261 -7.32 -17.79 -23.00
CA GLU A 261 -6.41 -18.65 -23.75
C GLU A 261 -5.59 -19.46 -22.75
N VAL A 262 -5.57 -20.77 -22.93
CA VAL A 262 -4.74 -21.70 -22.15
C VAL A 262 -3.44 -21.91 -22.91
N LEU A 263 -2.36 -21.34 -22.38
CA LEU A 263 -1.04 -21.34 -22.98
C LEU A 263 -0.25 -22.61 -22.63
N ALA A 264 0.83 -22.87 -23.36
CA ALA A 264 1.76 -23.94 -23.00
C ALA A 264 2.46 -23.61 -21.66
N PRO A 265 2.86 -24.61 -20.86
CA PRO A 265 3.59 -24.39 -19.61
C PRO A 265 4.87 -23.56 -19.83
N GLY A 266 5.13 -22.59 -18.94
CA GLY A 266 6.31 -21.72 -19.00
C GLY A 266 6.22 -20.57 -20.00
N THR A 267 5.07 -20.33 -20.62
CA THR A 267 4.83 -19.17 -21.49
C THR A 267 4.71 -17.87 -20.69
N LEU A 268 4.08 -17.95 -19.52
CA LEU A 268 3.85 -16.83 -18.61
C LEU A 268 5.00 -16.77 -17.59
N GLY A 269 5.62 -15.59 -17.48
CA GLY A 269 6.70 -15.37 -16.53
C GLY A 269 6.22 -15.56 -15.09
N GLN A 270 6.76 -16.57 -14.42
CA GLN A 270 6.59 -16.81 -12.99
C GLN A 270 7.77 -16.15 -12.26
N SER A 271 7.48 -15.41 -11.20
CA SER A 271 8.48 -14.74 -10.36
C SER A 271 7.94 -14.57 -8.96
N MET A 272 8.81 -14.63 -7.97
CA MET A 272 8.47 -14.47 -6.57
C MET A 272 9.57 -13.72 -5.83
N ASP A 273 9.17 -12.84 -4.93
CA ASP A 273 10.07 -12.14 -4.03
C ASP A 273 9.82 -12.62 -2.59
N ILE A 274 10.89 -12.83 -1.83
CA ILE A 274 10.82 -13.04 -0.38
C ILE A 274 10.80 -11.65 0.26
N ILE A 275 9.65 -11.25 0.80
CA ILE A 275 9.44 -9.92 1.41
C ILE A 275 10.08 -9.88 2.80
N SER A 276 9.89 -10.95 3.58
CA SER A 276 10.52 -11.09 4.88
C SER A 276 10.81 -12.55 5.19
N LEU A 277 11.85 -12.75 5.98
CA LEU A 277 12.24 -14.05 6.51
C LEU A 277 12.69 -13.84 7.94
N ASN A 278 11.85 -14.25 8.87
CA ASN A 278 12.06 -14.13 10.30
C ASN A 278 12.46 -15.50 10.86
N VAL A 279 13.70 -15.56 11.32
CA VAL A 279 14.30 -16.70 12.00
C VAL A 279 14.78 -16.18 13.35
N PRO A 280 14.63 -16.92 14.46
CA PRO A 280 15.03 -16.42 15.77
C PRO A 280 16.48 -15.97 15.79
N GLU A 281 16.70 -14.71 16.16
CA GLU A 281 18.02 -14.14 16.27
C GLU A 281 18.66 -14.49 17.62
N GLY A 282 19.96 -14.80 17.60
CA GLY A 282 20.74 -15.04 18.81
C GLY A 282 20.70 -16.50 19.32
N PRO A 283 21.23 -16.74 20.53
CA PRO A 283 21.33 -18.09 21.07
C PRO A 283 19.97 -18.63 21.51
N VAL A 284 19.62 -19.82 21.06
CA VAL A 284 18.38 -20.54 21.40
C VAL A 284 18.71 -21.68 22.36
N HIS A 285 17.82 -22.03 23.30
CA HIS A 285 18.06 -23.14 24.21
C HIS A 285 17.72 -24.50 23.58
N VAL A 286 18.46 -25.54 23.94
CA VAL A 286 18.10 -26.93 23.61
C VAL A 286 16.69 -27.22 24.13
N GLY A 287 15.85 -27.80 23.28
CA GLY A 287 14.44 -28.10 23.57
C GLY A 287 13.48 -26.93 23.33
N THR A 288 13.94 -25.73 22.98
CA THR A 288 13.07 -24.64 22.53
C THR A 288 12.58 -24.89 21.11
N VAL A 289 11.29 -24.60 20.88
CA VAL A 289 10.68 -24.57 19.54
C VAL A 289 10.96 -23.21 18.93
N ALA A 290 11.54 -23.19 17.73
CA ALA A 290 11.76 -22.00 16.93
C ALA A 290 10.70 -21.90 15.83
N ASP A 291 10.05 -20.74 15.77
CA ASP A 291 9.16 -20.37 14.68
C ASP A 291 9.99 -19.81 13.52
N ILE A 292 9.83 -20.38 12.33
CA ILE A 292 10.41 -19.90 11.08
C ILE A 292 9.27 -19.36 10.24
N ILE A 293 9.22 -18.03 10.10
CA ILE A 293 8.14 -17.33 9.42
C ILE A 293 8.69 -16.62 8.19
N SER A 294 8.05 -16.80 7.05
CA SER A 294 8.41 -16.08 5.83
C SER A 294 7.21 -15.51 5.13
N VAL A 295 7.32 -14.27 4.67
CA VAL A 295 6.33 -13.64 3.81
C VAL A 295 6.90 -13.54 2.42
N ILE A 296 6.18 -14.10 1.45
CA ILE A 296 6.53 -14.04 0.04
C ILE A 296 5.48 -13.26 -0.76
N LYS A 297 5.87 -12.73 -1.92
CA LYS A 297 4.98 -12.08 -2.88
C LYS A 297 5.14 -12.70 -4.26
N ASN A 298 4.05 -13.00 -4.95
CA ASN A 298 4.09 -13.31 -6.37
C ASN A 298 4.30 -12.02 -7.18
N THR A 299 5.47 -11.89 -7.82
CA THR A 299 5.84 -10.77 -8.71
C THR A 299 5.75 -11.14 -10.19
N GLY A 300 5.31 -12.37 -10.48
CA GLY A 300 5.10 -12.88 -11.83
C GLY A 300 3.82 -12.33 -12.49
N LYS A 301 3.56 -12.82 -13.71
CA LYS A 301 2.39 -12.46 -14.50
C LYS A 301 1.20 -13.40 -14.30
N VAL A 302 1.41 -14.49 -13.58
CA VAL A 302 0.44 -15.58 -13.42
C VAL A 302 0.49 -16.12 -12.00
N GLY A 303 -0.63 -16.68 -11.52
CA GLY A 303 -0.65 -17.40 -10.25
C GLY A 303 0.20 -18.67 -10.28
N PHE A 304 0.64 -19.17 -9.13
CA PHE A 304 1.33 -20.46 -9.05
C PHE A 304 1.18 -21.07 -7.66
N ALA A 305 1.29 -22.40 -7.57
CA ALA A 305 1.46 -23.09 -6.29
C ALA A 305 2.90 -22.89 -5.80
N SER A 306 3.05 -22.51 -4.53
CA SER A 306 4.31 -22.34 -3.83
C SER A 306 4.37 -23.25 -2.60
N ARG A 307 5.57 -23.73 -2.28
CA ARG A 307 5.87 -24.48 -1.06
C ARG A 307 7.19 -24.03 -0.46
N MET A 308 7.19 -23.80 0.85
CA MET A 308 8.40 -23.54 1.63
C MET A 308 9.09 -24.85 2.03
N TYR A 309 10.42 -24.88 1.90
CA TYR A 309 11.30 -25.92 2.42
C TYR A 309 12.31 -25.30 3.38
N VAL A 310 12.58 -25.99 4.48
CA VAL A 310 13.66 -25.66 5.41
C VAL A 310 14.51 -26.91 5.60
N ASP A 311 15.71 -26.91 5.00
CA ASP A 311 16.71 -27.95 5.23
C ASP A 311 17.55 -27.57 6.46
N ILE A 312 17.60 -28.45 7.46
CA ILE A 312 18.24 -28.18 8.75
C ILE A 312 19.46 -29.08 8.88
N TYR A 313 20.61 -28.47 9.17
CA TYR A 313 21.88 -29.16 9.30
C TYR A 313 22.49 -28.91 10.67
N LYS A 314 23.22 -29.90 11.17
CA LYS A 314 24.10 -29.79 12.34
C LYS A 314 25.41 -30.49 12.00
N ASP A 315 26.52 -29.82 12.30
CA ASP A 315 27.88 -30.35 12.09
C ASP A 315 28.13 -30.85 10.63
N GLY A 316 27.46 -30.21 9.66
CA GLY A 316 27.56 -30.53 8.23
C GLY A 316 26.64 -31.66 7.76
N GLU A 317 25.96 -32.37 8.66
CA GLU A 317 24.97 -33.40 8.33
C GLU A 317 23.56 -32.83 8.32
N ARG A 318 22.74 -33.24 7.34
CA ARG A 318 21.33 -32.83 7.28
C ARG A 318 20.52 -33.65 8.28
N LEU A 319 19.96 -32.96 9.26
CA LEU A 319 19.11 -33.55 10.29
C LEU A 319 17.67 -33.76 9.81
N ASP A 320 17.08 -32.74 9.18
CA ASP A 320 15.67 -32.76 8.79
C ASP A 320 15.39 -31.83 7.59
N THR A 321 14.25 -32.03 6.94
CA THR A 321 13.69 -31.16 5.90
C THR A 321 12.23 -30.86 6.24
N LEU A 322 11.95 -29.67 6.76
CA LEU A 322 10.58 -29.22 6.97
C LEU A 322 9.94 -28.81 5.66
N ARG A 323 8.65 -29.14 5.50
CA ARG A 323 7.87 -28.85 4.30
C ARG A 323 6.54 -28.23 4.71
N ALA A 324 6.31 -26.99 4.31
CA ALA A 324 5.02 -26.37 4.52
C ALA A 324 3.96 -26.94 3.54
N LYS A 325 2.68 -26.66 3.79
CA LYS A 325 1.58 -26.97 2.87
C LYS A 325 1.70 -26.13 1.60
N ASP A 326 1.27 -26.67 0.46
CA ASP A 326 1.14 -25.88 -0.76
C ASP A 326 0.15 -24.72 -0.58
N VAL A 327 0.55 -23.54 -1.05
CA VAL A 327 -0.31 -22.37 -1.14
C VAL A 327 -0.29 -21.88 -2.57
N PHE A 328 -1.45 -21.70 -3.19
CA PHE A 328 -1.55 -21.07 -4.51
C PHE A 328 -1.59 -19.55 -4.34
N LEU A 329 -0.60 -18.85 -4.91
CA LEU A 329 -0.52 -17.39 -4.88
C LEU A 329 -0.98 -16.84 -6.22
N LEU A 330 -1.98 -15.97 -6.20
CA LEU A 330 -2.34 -15.16 -7.36
C LEU A 330 -1.29 -14.10 -7.63
N LYS A 331 -1.39 -13.49 -8.82
CA LYS A 331 -0.56 -12.35 -9.19
C LYS A 331 -0.66 -11.26 -8.13
N ASP A 332 0.48 -10.68 -7.76
CA ASP A 332 0.63 -9.62 -6.75
C ASP A 332 0.20 -9.99 -5.32
N GLN A 333 -0.26 -11.22 -5.09
CA GLN A 333 -0.66 -11.70 -3.77
C GLN A 333 0.56 -11.96 -2.90
N GLN A 334 0.41 -11.67 -1.61
CA GLN A 334 1.35 -12.06 -0.56
C GLN A 334 0.79 -13.17 0.29
N THR A 335 1.65 -14.04 0.81
CA THR A 335 1.24 -15.06 1.78
C THR A 335 2.36 -15.34 2.77
N GLU A 336 1.98 -15.83 3.95
CA GLU A 336 2.89 -16.22 5.01
C GLU A 336 3.01 -17.74 5.06
N PHE A 337 4.25 -18.22 5.15
CA PHE A 337 4.57 -19.60 5.48
C PHE A 337 5.14 -19.65 6.89
N ARG A 338 4.66 -20.61 7.68
CA ARG A 338 5.17 -20.91 9.01
C ARG A 338 5.66 -22.35 9.08
N SER A 339 6.77 -22.57 9.73
CA SER A 339 7.27 -23.90 10.11
C SER A 339 7.96 -23.82 11.45
N ASP A 340 7.76 -24.82 12.28
CA ASP A 340 8.27 -24.83 13.64
C ASP A 340 9.28 -25.97 13.79
N PHE A 341 10.40 -25.73 14.45
CA PHE A 341 11.44 -26.75 14.68
C PHE A 341 11.89 -26.76 16.13
N MET A 342 12.02 -27.95 16.72
CA MET A 342 12.55 -28.11 18.08
C MET A 342 14.01 -28.58 18.04
N PHE A 343 14.92 -27.79 18.60
CA PHE A 343 16.35 -28.12 18.65
C PHE A 343 16.66 -29.16 19.75
N ASN A 344 16.47 -30.45 19.45
CA ASN A 344 16.63 -31.53 20.44
C ASN A 344 17.95 -32.33 20.35
N GLN A 345 18.75 -32.16 19.28
CA GLN A 345 20.01 -32.90 19.09
C GLN A 345 21.19 -32.33 19.91
N GLY A 346 20.90 -31.60 20.99
CA GLY A 346 21.90 -30.94 21.85
C GLY A 346 22.43 -29.62 21.31
N ALA A 347 23.22 -28.92 22.13
CA ALA A 347 23.84 -27.63 21.80
C ALA A 347 24.79 -27.74 20.59
N GLY A 348 25.03 -26.61 19.93
CA GLY A 348 25.86 -26.51 18.73
C GLY A 348 25.39 -25.44 17.76
N VAL A 349 26.07 -25.29 16.63
CA VAL A 349 25.62 -24.41 15.55
C VAL A 349 24.74 -25.21 14.59
N TYR A 350 23.51 -24.75 14.40
CA TYR A 350 22.59 -25.30 13.41
C TYR A 350 22.59 -24.38 12.20
N ARG A 351 22.65 -24.96 11.01
CA ARG A 351 22.52 -24.23 9.75
C ARG A 351 21.15 -24.53 9.15
N LEU A 352 20.42 -23.49 8.78
CA LEU A 352 19.11 -23.57 8.16
C LEU A 352 19.24 -23.05 6.72
N GLU A 353 18.82 -23.84 5.76
CA GLU A 353 18.74 -23.50 4.34
C GLU A 353 17.27 -23.40 3.94
N ILE A 354 16.81 -22.17 3.69
CA ILE A 354 15.40 -21.88 3.40
C ILE A 354 15.24 -21.54 1.92
N TYR A 355 14.29 -22.17 1.26
CA TYR A 355 13.94 -21.87 -0.13
C TYR A 355 12.49 -22.21 -0.43
N PHE A 356 11.99 -21.67 -1.55
CA PHE A 356 10.65 -21.91 -2.05
C PHE A 356 10.72 -22.60 -3.40
N THR A 357 9.83 -23.56 -3.62
CA THR A 357 9.52 -24.05 -4.97
C THR A 357 8.24 -23.41 -5.43
N TYR A 358 8.20 -22.91 -6.67
CA TYR A 358 7.00 -22.34 -7.26
C TYR A 358 6.91 -22.68 -8.74
N GLY A 359 5.78 -23.24 -9.15
CA GLY A 359 5.64 -23.82 -10.49
C GLY A 359 6.77 -24.82 -10.79
N ALA A 360 7.58 -24.54 -11.81
CA ALA A 360 8.76 -25.34 -12.16
C ALA A 360 10.10 -24.77 -11.63
N GLN A 361 10.05 -23.68 -10.85
CA GLN A 361 11.23 -22.93 -10.40
C GLN A 361 11.50 -23.12 -8.90
N LYS A 362 12.71 -22.76 -8.49
CA LYS A 362 13.16 -22.73 -7.10
C LYS A 362 13.86 -21.40 -6.83
N THR A 363 13.59 -20.77 -5.70
CA THR A 363 14.29 -19.53 -5.29
C THR A 363 15.76 -19.80 -4.95
N ALA A 364 16.55 -18.73 -4.87
CA ALA A 364 17.84 -18.81 -4.19
C ALA A 364 17.65 -19.31 -2.74
N VAL A 365 18.66 -20.03 -2.23
CA VAL A 365 18.66 -20.54 -0.86
C VAL A 365 19.13 -19.42 0.07
N SER A 366 18.34 -19.11 1.10
CA SER A 366 18.73 -18.23 2.19
C SER A 366 19.28 -19.05 3.34
N GLU A 367 20.52 -18.80 3.72
CA GLU A 367 21.24 -19.55 4.76
C GLU A 367 21.27 -18.76 6.08
N PHE A 368 20.93 -19.43 7.18
CA PHE A 368 20.98 -18.89 8.54
C PHE A 368 21.76 -19.81 9.45
N SER A 369 22.45 -19.25 10.43
CA SER A 369 23.14 -20.00 11.47
C SER A 369 22.57 -19.65 12.84
N ILE A 370 22.10 -20.65 13.57
CA ILE A 370 21.53 -20.50 14.91
C ILE A 370 22.45 -21.19 15.91
N GLN A 371 22.87 -20.45 16.93
CA GLN A 371 23.63 -21.02 18.03
C GLN A 371 22.66 -21.62 19.05
N VAL A 372 22.69 -22.92 19.26
CA VAL A 372 21.90 -23.60 20.30
C VAL A 372 22.77 -23.85 21.53
N ILE A 373 22.28 -23.51 22.71
CA ILE A 373 22.98 -23.63 24.00
C ILE A 373 22.21 -24.51 24.98
N ASN A 374 22.93 -25.27 25.82
CA ASN A 374 22.29 -26.11 26.83
C ASN A 374 21.60 -25.24 27.90
N SER A 375 20.39 -25.63 28.31
CA SER A 375 19.60 -24.93 29.34
C SER A 375 20.22 -24.95 30.74
N HIS A 376 21.30 -25.72 30.95
CA HIS A 376 21.90 -25.95 32.28
C HIS A 376 23.10 -25.07 32.64
N SER A 377 23.55 -24.16 31.76
CA SER A 377 24.60 -23.19 32.11
C SER A 377 24.00 -21.81 32.35
N SER A 378 23.24 -21.67 33.43
CA SER A 378 22.93 -20.37 34.02
C SER A 378 24.19 -19.77 34.64
N PHE A 379 25.14 -19.31 33.82
CA PHE A 379 26.26 -18.49 34.30
C PHE A 379 26.83 -17.59 33.18
N SER A 380 26.49 -16.29 33.32
CA SER A 380 27.13 -15.05 32.86
C SER A 380 28.14 -15.05 31.70
N LEU A 381 27.94 -14.16 30.71
CA LEU A 381 29.01 -13.37 30.07
C LEU A 381 28.50 -12.22 29.17
N LEU A 382 27.30 -12.33 28.57
CA LEU A 382 26.82 -11.31 27.61
C LEU A 382 26.37 -9.99 28.24
N THR A 383 25.92 -9.99 29.50
CA THR A 383 25.66 -8.76 30.28
C THR A 383 26.95 -8.07 30.73
N TRP A 384 28.10 -8.75 30.70
CA TRP A 384 29.40 -8.14 31.02
C TRP A 384 29.98 -7.38 29.82
N PHE A 385 29.84 -7.88 28.59
CA PHE A 385 30.36 -7.20 27.39
C PHE A 385 29.57 -5.94 27.00
N LYS A 386 28.23 -5.92 27.13
CA LYS A 386 27.45 -4.68 26.90
C LYS A 386 27.70 -3.61 27.97
N SER A 387 28.06 -4.02 29.19
CA SER A 387 28.34 -3.08 30.29
C SER A 387 29.77 -2.51 30.23
N ASN A 388 30.76 -3.26 29.72
CA ASN A 388 32.15 -2.81 29.69
C ASN A 388 32.53 -1.88 28.53
N ILE A 389 31.78 -1.86 27.41
CA ILE A 389 32.00 -0.89 26.31
C ILE A 389 31.63 0.54 26.75
N ILE A 390 30.65 0.68 27.66
CA ILE A 390 30.26 1.98 28.21
C ILE A 390 31.30 2.49 29.21
N ILE A 391 31.91 1.60 30.00
CA ILE A 391 32.87 1.99 31.05
C ILE A 391 34.26 2.34 30.47
N THR A 392 34.70 1.69 29.38
CA THR A 392 36.02 1.97 28.79
C THR A 392 36.08 3.22 27.92
N ASN A 393 34.95 3.67 27.34
CA ASN A 393 34.92 4.86 26.48
C ASN A 393 34.48 6.17 27.18
N MET A 394 33.97 6.08 28.42
CA MET A 394 33.63 7.24 29.25
C MET A 394 34.78 8.27 29.44
N PRO A 395 36.05 7.86 29.68
CA PRO A 395 37.16 8.80 29.83
C PRO A 395 37.44 9.61 28.56
N LEU A 396 37.27 8.99 27.38
CA LEU A 396 37.49 9.63 26.08
C LEU A 396 36.42 10.70 25.80
N CYS A 397 35.16 10.42 26.12
CA CYS A 397 34.06 11.38 25.99
C CYS A 397 34.24 12.57 26.95
N ILE A 398 34.64 12.33 28.20
CA ILE A 398 34.92 13.41 29.16
C ILE A 398 36.10 14.27 28.69
N PHE A 399 37.17 13.66 28.15
CA PHE A 399 38.30 14.38 27.60
C PHE A 399 37.92 15.28 26.41
N LEU A 400 37.07 14.78 25.49
CA LEU A 400 36.56 15.56 24.35
C LEU A 400 35.70 16.75 24.79
N ILE A 401 34.86 16.59 25.82
CA ILE A 401 34.05 17.68 26.38
C ILE A 401 34.94 18.76 27.02
N ILE A 402 35.98 18.37 27.76
CA ILE A 402 36.94 19.32 28.36
C ILE A 402 37.70 20.08 27.26
N LEU A 403 38.11 19.40 26.18
CA LEU A 403 38.79 20.03 25.04
C LEU A 403 37.90 21.08 24.34
N LEU A 404 36.61 20.77 24.16
CA LEU A 404 35.63 21.71 23.60
C LEU A 404 35.37 22.92 24.51
N MET A 405 35.31 22.72 25.84
CA MET A 405 35.22 23.83 26.79
C MET A 405 36.48 24.70 26.77
N LEU A 406 37.68 24.11 26.67
CA LEU A 406 38.92 24.89 26.55
C LEU A 406 38.97 25.69 25.24
N MET A 407 38.58 25.10 24.11
CA MET A 407 38.48 25.78 22.81
C MET A 407 37.52 26.97 22.86
N THR A 408 36.33 26.78 23.44
CA THR A 408 35.34 27.88 23.57
C THR A 408 35.84 28.99 24.49
N ILE A 409 36.49 28.66 25.60
CA ILE A 409 37.14 29.65 26.48
C ILE A 409 38.26 30.40 25.74
N CYS A 410 39.11 29.70 24.98
CA CYS A 410 40.17 30.31 24.18
C CYS A 410 39.60 31.25 23.10
N CYS A 411 38.54 30.85 22.39
CA CYS A 411 37.84 31.69 21.43
C CYS A 411 37.24 32.94 22.10
N PHE A 412 36.65 32.78 23.29
CA PHE A 412 36.09 33.91 24.04
C PHE A 412 37.17 34.90 24.51
N LEU A 413 38.32 34.41 24.97
CA LEU A 413 39.46 35.24 25.36
C LEU A 413 40.11 35.95 24.15
N LYS A 414 40.19 35.28 23.00
CA LYS A 414 40.68 35.90 21.75
C LYS A 414 39.78 37.05 21.29
N ASN A 415 38.47 36.87 21.36
CA ASN A 415 37.51 37.93 21.01
C ASN A 415 37.58 39.12 21.99
N ARG A 416 37.88 38.89 23.27
CA ARG A 416 38.12 39.98 24.23
C ARG A 416 39.38 40.79 23.91
N LYS A 417 40.45 40.18 23.40
CA LYS A 417 41.64 40.93 22.95
C LYS A 417 41.32 41.85 21.77
N GLN A 418 40.62 41.34 20.76
CA GLN A 418 40.25 42.15 19.59
C GLN A 418 39.33 43.32 19.93
N LYS A 419 38.46 43.16 20.94
CA LYS A 419 37.58 44.26 21.38
C LYS A 419 38.37 45.41 22.02
N LYS A 420 39.43 45.09 22.78
CA LYS A 420 40.33 46.11 23.36
C LYS A 420 41.15 46.85 22.31
N GLU A 421 41.64 46.16 21.27
CA GLU A 421 42.40 46.81 20.18
C GLU A 421 41.55 47.81 19.38
N LYS A 422 40.25 47.51 19.18
CA LYS A 422 39.33 48.42 18.47
C LYS A 422 38.97 49.66 19.29
N GLU A 423 38.91 49.57 20.61
CA GLU A 423 38.67 50.73 21.49
C GLU A 423 39.88 51.68 21.55
N TYR A 424 41.11 51.18 21.43
CA TYR A 424 42.33 52.02 21.38
C TYR A 424 42.47 52.80 20.07
N GLN A 425 41.89 52.34 18.96
CA GLN A 425 41.99 53.04 17.66
C GLN A 425 40.97 54.18 17.48
N GLN A 426 39.98 54.34 18.38
CA GLN A 426 38.95 55.39 18.27
C GLN A 426 39.22 56.68 19.07
N GLN A 427 40.41 56.85 19.68
CA GLN A 427 40.74 58.02 20.52
C GLN A 427 41.83 58.97 19.99
N MET A 428 42.28 58.86 18.73
CA MET A 428 43.27 59.80 18.17
C MET A 428 42.62 60.83 17.23
N PRO A 429 42.87 62.16 17.41
CA PRO A 429 42.34 63.20 16.55
C PRO A 429 43.01 63.22 15.16
N PRO A 430 42.29 63.64 14.11
CA PRO A 430 42.77 63.55 12.73
C PRO A 430 43.86 64.60 12.44
N VAL A 431 45.03 64.14 12.00
CA VAL A 431 46.09 64.98 11.42
C VAL A 431 45.98 64.89 9.90
N ALA A 432 45.81 66.05 9.26
CA ALA A 432 45.77 66.21 7.81
C ALA A 432 47.19 66.24 7.22
N TYR A 433 47.46 65.41 6.21
CA TYR A 433 48.56 65.61 5.25
C TYR A 433 48.15 65.16 3.85
N ALA A 434 48.70 65.89 2.87
CA ALA A 434 48.46 65.81 1.44
C ALA A 434 49.34 64.76 0.73
N VAL A 435 48.78 64.15 -0.34
CA VAL A 435 49.30 63.84 -1.70
C VAL A 435 50.79 63.41 -1.82
N PRO A 436 51.20 62.29 -2.50
CA PRO A 436 51.07 62.15 -3.96
C PRO A 436 50.95 60.74 -4.59
N GLN A 437 50.73 60.77 -5.91
CA GLN A 437 50.56 59.68 -6.88
C GLN A 437 51.79 58.75 -7.06
N GLY A 438 51.53 57.49 -7.46
CA GLY A 438 52.54 56.65 -8.13
C GLY A 438 52.20 55.15 -8.31
N VAL A 439 51.53 54.80 -9.41
CA VAL A 439 51.68 53.61 -10.33
C VAL A 439 51.74 52.15 -9.74
N PRO A 440 51.66 51.06 -10.55
CA PRO A 440 50.59 50.06 -10.44
C PRO A 440 51.08 48.66 -10.00
N GLN A 441 50.20 47.81 -9.44
CA GLN A 441 50.50 46.38 -9.34
C GLN A 441 49.38 45.48 -9.87
N GLN A 442 49.86 44.49 -10.60
CA GLN A 442 49.26 43.52 -11.50
C GLN A 442 48.20 42.62 -10.85
N GLN A 443 47.19 42.29 -11.65
CA GLN A 443 46.27 41.18 -11.44
C GLN A 443 47.02 39.85 -11.50
N GLN A 444 46.88 39.02 -10.46
CA GLN A 444 47.16 37.59 -10.55
C GLN A 444 45.83 36.84 -10.64
N GLU A 445 45.64 36.27 -11.83
CA GLU A 445 44.56 35.38 -12.23
C GLU A 445 44.87 33.98 -11.68
N TYR A 446 43.99 33.45 -10.82
CA TYR A 446 44.11 32.12 -10.26
C TYR A 446 43.41 31.12 -11.19
N VAL A 447 44.19 30.27 -11.85
CA VAL A 447 43.73 29.21 -12.77
C VAL A 447 43.42 27.95 -11.96
N ALA A 448 42.20 27.43 -12.10
CA ALA A 448 41.79 26.14 -11.53
C ALA A 448 42.37 24.96 -12.36
N PRO A 449 42.73 23.83 -11.73
CA PRO A 449 43.36 22.71 -12.41
C PRO A 449 42.39 21.89 -13.29
N VAL A 450 42.88 21.55 -14.47
CA VAL A 450 42.30 20.68 -15.49
C VAL A 450 42.29 19.22 -15.02
N VAL A 451 41.11 18.60 -15.03
CA VAL A 451 40.91 17.14 -14.90
C VAL A 451 40.95 16.53 -16.31
N PRO A 452 41.75 15.49 -16.59
CA PRO A 452 41.82 14.89 -17.91
C PRO A 452 40.57 14.04 -18.23
N GLN A 453 40.01 14.31 -19.42
CA GLN A 453 38.96 13.50 -20.06
C GLN A 453 39.51 12.12 -20.45
N GLN A 454 38.78 11.07 -20.07
CA GLN A 454 39.00 9.72 -20.60
C GLN A 454 38.33 9.58 -21.98
N MET A 455 39.04 8.91 -22.88
CA MET A 455 38.64 8.61 -24.25
C MET A 455 37.48 7.59 -24.31
N PRO A 456 36.59 7.66 -25.31
CA PRO A 456 35.72 6.54 -25.66
C PRO A 456 36.47 5.52 -26.54
N VAL A 457 36.39 4.25 -26.16
CA VAL A 457 36.85 3.10 -26.96
C VAL A 457 35.81 2.79 -28.04
N GLN A 458 36.27 2.65 -29.28
CA GLN A 458 35.49 2.18 -30.41
C GLN A 458 35.49 0.64 -30.53
N ALA A 459 34.36 0.16 -31.04
CA ALA A 459 34.15 -0.98 -31.95
C ALA A 459 34.22 -2.42 -31.42
N GLN A 460 33.06 -3.08 -31.43
CA GLN A 460 32.92 -4.37 -32.12
C GLN A 460 31.54 -4.46 -32.81
N GLN A 461 31.60 -4.95 -34.05
CA GLN A 461 30.50 -5.12 -35.01
C GLN A 461 29.66 -6.36 -34.67
N GLY A 462 28.36 -6.33 -35.00
CA GLY A 462 27.51 -7.51 -34.97
C GLY A 462 26.07 -7.27 -35.43
N SER A 463 25.85 -7.43 -36.73
CA SER A 463 24.61 -7.92 -37.37
C SER A 463 23.30 -7.12 -37.24
N GLN A 464 22.96 -6.44 -38.33
CA GLN A 464 21.64 -5.87 -38.62
C GLN A 464 20.69 -6.94 -39.17
N THR A 465 19.46 -6.97 -38.66
CA THR A 465 18.29 -7.48 -39.40
C THR A 465 17.26 -6.38 -39.51
N MET A 466 16.92 -6.02 -40.76
CA MET A 466 15.94 -5.02 -41.14
C MET A 466 14.52 -5.45 -40.77
N TYR A 467 13.73 -4.52 -40.22
CA TYR A 467 12.27 -4.50 -40.38
C TYR A 467 11.85 -3.12 -40.90
N PRO A 468 10.88 -3.05 -41.84
CA PRO A 468 10.50 -1.80 -42.51
C PRO A 468 9.59 -0.92 -41.63
N PRO A 469 9.57 0.40 -41.88
CA PRO A 469 8.75 1.35 -41.12
C PRO A 469 7.27 1.27 -41.52
N VAL A 470 6.41 1.19 -40.50
CA VAL A 470 4.95 1.32 -40.63
C VAL A 470 4.59 2.81 -40.73
N PHE A 471 3.92 3.16 -41.81
CA PHE A 471 3.30 4.45 -42.09
C PHE A 471 2.12 4.68 -41.13
N VAL A 472 2.11 5.83 -40.44
CA VAL A 472 0.94 6.32 -39.68
C VAL A 472 0.47 7.63 -40.33
N PRO A 473 -0.76 7.72 -40.86
CA PRO A 473 -1.27 8.98 -41.40
C PRO A 473 -1.70 9.92 -40.26
N GLN A 474 -1.18 11.14 -40.28
CA GLN A 474 -1.72 12.27 -39.51
C GLN A 474 -3.09 12.66 -40.07
N GLN A 475 -4.14 12.62 -39.25
CA GLN A 475 -5.38 13.36 -39.51
C GLN A 475 -5.35 14.71 -38.80
N GLN A 476 -5.37 15.76 -39.61
CA GLN A 476 -5.81 17.10 -39.24
C GLN A 476 -7.34 17.12 -39.12
N GLN A 477 -7.87 17.80 -38.10
CA GLN A 477 -9.17 18.50 -38.13
C GLN A 477 -9.17 19.49 -36.94
N GLN A 478 -8.87 20.76 -37.19
CA GLN A 478 -9.80 21.86 -37.45
C GLN A 478 -10.70 22.23 -36.27
N GLN A 479 -10.36 23.37 -35.66
CA GLN A 479 -11.28 24.24 -34.93
C GLN A 479 -12.30 24.84 -35.90
N GLN A 480 -13.59 24.82 -35.56
CA GLN A 480 -14.55 25.86 -35.95
C GLN A 480 -15.79 25.92 -35.04
N GLN A 481 -15.86 27.05 -34.33
CA GLN A 481 -17.00 27.95 -34.15
C GLN A 481 -18.30 27.54 -33.41
N GLN A 482 -18.59 28.41 -32.44
CA GLN A 482 -19.88 28.76 -31.87
C GLN A 482 -20.88 29.21 -32.93
N GLN A 483 -22.16 28.83 -32.76
CA GLN A 483 -23.37 29.68 -32.74
C GLN A 483 -24.60 28.83 -33.10
N GLY A 484 -25.71 29.03 -32.38
CA GLY A 484 -27.00 28.48 -32.79
C GLY A 484 -27.98 28.22 -31.65
N VAL A 485 -28.51 29.28 -31.07
CA VAL A 485 -29.74 29.24 -30.27
C VAL A 485 -30.91 29.04 -31.24
N THR A 486 -31.66 27.94 -31.15
CA THR A 486 -33.04 27.91 -31.65
C THR A 486 -33.87 26.93 -30.82
N SER A 487 -34.95 27.47 -30.26
CA SER A 487 -36.07 26.80 -29.61
C SER A 487 -36.58 25.58 -30.37
N MET A 488 -36.68 24.43 -29.70
CA MET A 488 -37.55 23.34 -30.17
C MET A 488 -38.78 23.21 -29.29
N GLN A 489 -39.91 23.40 -29.95
CA GLN A 489 -41.26 23.14 -29.50
C GLN A 489 -41.44 21.67 -29.11
N SER A 490 -42.27 21.50 -28.08
CA SER A 490 -42.89 20.25 -27.64
C SER A 490 -43.46 19.46 -28.82
N MET A 491 -42.90 18.28 -29.07
CA MET A 491 -43.59 17.21 -29.81
C MET A 491 -43.95 16.12 -28.80
N MET A 492 -45.25 15.92 -28.61
CA MET A 492 -45.78 14.78 -27.87
C MET A 492 -45.43 13.48 -28.61
N PRO A 493 -45.02 12.42 -27.90
CA PRO A 493 -44.92 11.10 -28.51
C PRO A 493 -46.32 10.54 -28.83
N PRO A 494 -46.47 9.76 -29.91
CA PRO A 494 -47.73 9.14 -30.28
C PRO A 494 -48.19 8.09 -29.26
N GLU A 495 -49.50 8.03 -29.02
CA GLU A 495 -50.16 7.03 -28.18
C GLU A 495 -49.85 5.62 -28.67
N VAL A 496 -49.29 4.81 -27.76
CA VAL A 496 -49.11 3.37 -27.95
C VAL A 496 -50.44 2.67 -27.61
N PRO A 497 -50.96 1.77 -28.47
CA PRO A 497 -52.16 1.01 -28.16
C PRO A 497 -51.96 0.12 -26.94
N ILE A 498 -52.86 0.25 -25.96
CA ILE A 498 -52.91 -0.60 -24.76
C ILE A 498 -53.29 -2.02 -25.20
N MET A 499 -52.33 -2.94 -25.26
CA MET A 499 -52.61 -4.37 -25.35
C MET A 499 -53.07 -4.86 -23.97
N THR A 500 -54.28 -5.40 -23.92
CA THR A 500 -54.85 -6.07 -22.75
C THR A 500 -54.05 -7.34 -22.47
N PRO A 501 -53.63 -7.60 -21.22
CA PRO A 501 -52.90 -8.82 -20.89
C PRO A 501 -53.81 -10.07 -21.04
N PRO A 502 -53.27 -11.20 -21.50
CA PRO A 502 -54.02 -12.45 -21.62
C PRO A 502 -54.48 -12.94 -20.24
N GLN A 503 -55.75 -13.33 -20.15
CA GLN A 503 -56.33 -13.92 -18.94
C GLN A 503 -55.65 -15.25 -18.63
N MET A 504 -55.08 -15.37 -17.43
CA MET A 504 -54.56 -16.65 -16.93
C MET A 504 -55.73 -17.60 -16.60
N PRO A 505 -55.60 -18.90 -16.91
CA PRO A 505 -56.57 -19.91 -16.51
C PRO A 505 -56.72 -19.97 -14.98
N GLN A 506 -57.95 -19.92 -14.49
CA GLN A 506 -58.24 -20.14 -13.08
C GLN A 506 -57.93 -21.60 -12.69
N VAL A 507 -56.97 -21.77 -11.79
CA VAL A 507 -56.66 -23.05 -11.15
C VAL A 507 -57.68 -23.28 -10.03
N GLN A 508 -58.47 -24.34 -10.13
CA GLN A 508 -59.37 -24.79 -9.07
C GLN A 508 -58.55 -25.25 -7.85
N PRO A 509 -58.92 -24.87 -6.61
CA PRO A 509 -58.26 -25.34 -5.41
C PRO A 509 -58.60 -26.81 -5.12
N THR A 510 -57.56 -27.64 -5.01
CA THR A 510 -57.65 -29.03 -4.56
C THR A 510 -57.99 -29.06 -3.05
N PRO A 511 -58.87 -29.96 -2.57
CA PRO A 511 -59.22 -30.04 -1.16
C PRO A 511 -58.03 -30.50 -0.29
N PRO A 512 -57.91 -30.03 0.96
CA PRO A 512 -56.84 -30.43 1.86
C PRO A 512 -56.95 -31.92 2.23
N GLN A 513 -55.86 -32.66 2.03
CA GLN A 513 -55.74 -34.02 2.52
C GLN A 513 -55.62 -34.02 4.06
N GLN A 514 -56.50 -34.78 4.70
CA GLN A 514 -56.44 -35.08 6.13
C GLN A 514 -55.21 -35.94 6.44
N TYR A 515 -54.24 -35.37 7.15
CA TYR A 515 -53.17 -36.13 7.78
C TYR A 515 -53.73 -36.90 8.98
N LYS A 516 -53.69 -38.24 8.89
CA LYS A 516 -53.92 -39.13 10.02
C LYS A 516 -52.76 -39.00 11.01
N SER A 517 -53.08 -38.68 12.26
CA SER A 517 -52.16 -38.70 13.40
C SER A 517 -51.69 -40.13 13.69
N GLY A 518 -50.42 -40.40 13.44
CA GLY A 518 -49.71 -41.61 13.85
C GLY A 518 -49.00 -41.40 15.19
N ASN A 519 -49.13 -42.41 16.05
CA ASN A 519 -48.74 -42.52 17.46
C ASN A 519 -47.21 -42.34 17.70
N PRO A 520 -46.75 -41.69 18.80
CA PRO A 520 -45.33 -41.63 19.15
C PRO A 520 -44.94 -42.83 20.04
N ALA A 521 -44.08 -43.72 19.53
CA ALA A 521 -43.44 -44.76 20.32
C ALA A 521 -41.95 -44.43 20.51
N SER A 522 -41.62 -44.03 21.73
CA SER A 522 -40.40 -44.36 22.49
C SER A 522 -39.11 -44.65 21.70
N PHE A 523 -38.19 -43.68 21.67
CA PHE A 523 -36.76 -43.95 21.51
C PHE A 523 -36.13 -44.10 22.90
N VAL A 524 -35.68 -45.33 23.16
CA VAL A 524 -34.83 -45.71 24.30
C VAL A 524 -33.40 -45.32 23.96
N SER A 525 -32.75 -44.58 24.85
CA SER A 525 -31.32 -44.33 24.88
C SER A 525 -30.59 -45.62 25.28
N GLU A 526 -29.71 -46.13 24.42
CA GLU A 526 -28.78 -47.19 24.78
C GLU A 526 -27.35 -46.62 24.75
N GLU A 527 -26.88 -46.35 25.95
CA GLU A 527 -25.52 -46.11 26.39
C GLU A 527 -24.74 -47.43 26.32
N LYS A 528 -23.58 -47.43 25.67
CA LYS A 528 -22.58 -48.48 25.85
C LYS A 528 -21.17 -47.91 25.72
N ASP A 529 -20.56 -47.79 26.89
CA ASP A 529 -19.12 -47.78 27.10
C ASP A 529 -18.48 -49.03 26.49
N ASP A 530 -17.35 -48.86 25.81
CA ASP A 530 -16.33 -49.90 25.77
C ASP A 530 -14.95 -49.24 25.83
N TRP A 531 -14.37 -49.34 27.03
CA TRP A 531 -12.95 -49.18 27.30
C TRP A 531 -12.24 -50.48 26.93
N THR A 532 -11.25 -50.43 26.03
CA THR A 532 -10.12 -51.37 26.10
C THR A 532 -8.80 -50.65 25.90
N ASP A 533 -8.12 -50.57 27.03
CA ASP A 533 -6.70 -50.48 27.27
C ASP A 533 -5.87 -51.40 26.36
N ASN A 534 -4.78 -50.88 25.81
CA ASN A 534 -3.58 -51.64 25.44
C ASN A 534 -2.44 -50.65 25.21
N GLY A 535 -1.54 -50.58 26.20
CA GLY A 535 -0.39 -49.69 26.22
C GLY A 535 0.85 -50.19 25.45
N THR A 536 1.80 -49.24 25.37
CA THR A 536 3.28 -49.38 25.25
C THR A 536 3.87 -50.11 24.04
N TYR A 537 4.48 -49.36 23.12
CA TYR A 537 5.91 -48.99 23.17
C TYR A 537 6.14 -47.62 22.51
#